data_AF-M0E1A4-F1
#
_entry.id   AF-M0E1A4-F1
#
_cell.length_a   1.000
_cell.length_b   1.000
_cell.length_c   1.000
_cell.angle_alpha   90.00
_cell.angle_beta   90.00
_cell.angle_gamma   90.00
#
_symmetry.space_group_name_H-M   'P 1'
#
loop_
_entity.id
_entity.type
_entity.pdbx_description
1 polymer ?
#
loop_
_entity_poly.entity_id
_entity_poly.type
_entity_poly.pdbx_seq_one_letter_code
_entity_poly.pdbx_strand_id
1 'polypeptide(L)'
;MSVPHYEAEYDDTYERSVAAEFGPELAYALTRTNCFHEEYKRSLLSAVETAVQEREAFLDALESEIESVERARSRLDPIRTEIAAIDEELGGDESADGFDAPTFGALDACRTRTEALREDCDRIAARRQRVLADHDRRLALSDDLDLPAYCYQDLDVTYPVLAAVAAVGDRLDALCRRIEREMGRAR
;
A
#
# COMPACT_ATOMS: atom_id res chain seq x y z
N MET A 1 -33.78 16.34 10.09
CA MET A 1 -33.07 17.52 10.63
C MET A 1 -33.62 18.78 9.96
N SER A 2 -33.91 19.87 10.70
CA SER A 2 -34.29 21.15 10.09
C SER A 2 -33.06 22.02 9.89
N VAL A 3 -32.13 21.58 9.05
CA VAL A 3 -30.99 22.40 8.59
C VAL A 3 -31.27 22.75 7.14
N PRO A 4 -31.81 23.95 6.84
CA PRO A 4 -32.33 24.31 5.51
C PRO A 4 -31.28 24.25 4.39
N HIS A 5 -30.00 24.16 4.73
CA HIS A 5 -28.88 24.20 3.80
C HIS A 5 -28.22 22.84 3.58
N TYR A 6 -28.69 21.77 4.23
CA TYR A 6 -28.03 20.46 4.16
C TYR A 6 -27.92 19.94 2.72
N GLU A 7 -29.03 19.97 1.96
CA GLU A 7 -29.04 19.57 0.54
C GLU A 7 -28.18 20.48 -0.34
N ALA A 8 -28.14 21.78 -0.05
CA ALA A 8 -27.36 22.73 -0.86
C ALA A 8 -25.85 22.66 -0.58
N GLU A 9 -25.46 22.28 0.65
CA GLU A 9 -24.07 22.24 1.10
C GLU A 9 -23.40 20.90 0.81
N TYR A 10 -24.14 19.80 0.93
CA TYR A 10 -23.61 18.44 0.78
C TYR A 10 -24.02 17.74 -0.52
N ASP A 11 -24.87 18.37 -1.35
CA ASP A 11 -25.50 17.74 -2.53
C ASP A 11 -26.14 16.38 -2.17
N ASP A 12 -26.65 16.27 -0.94
CA ASP A 12 -27.18 15.03 -0.36
C ASP A 12 -28.40 15.31 0.54
N THR A 13 -29.31 14.33 0.64
CA THR A 13 -30.53 14.46 1.44
C THR A 13 -30.36 13.74 2.77
N TYR A 14 -31.01 14.23 3.84
CA TYR A 14 -30.96 13.59 5.15
C TYR A 14 -31.41 12.11 5.11
N GLU A 15 -32.44 11.79 4.32
CA GLU A 15 -32.92 10.40 4.16
C GLU A 15 -31.86 9.52 3.51
N ARG A 16 -31.17 10.04 2.48
CA ARG A 16 -30.11 9.32 1.78
C ARG A 16 -28.87 9.10 2.63
N SER A 17 -28.41 10.11 3.37
CA SER A 17 -27.24 9.95 4.26
C SER A 17 -27.52 8.95 5.38
N VAL A 18 -28.69 9.02 6.00
CA VAL A 18 -29.10 8.05 7.05
C VAL A 18 -29.26 6.64 6.49
N ALA A 19 -29.76 6.51 5.25
CA ALA A 19 -29.88 5.21 4.59
C ALA A 19 -28.52 4.60 4.23
N ALA A 20 -27.58 5.43 3.78
CA ALA A 20 -26.22 4.99 3.50
C ALA A 20 -25.49 4.57 4.79
N GLU A 21 -25.74 5.28 5.88
CA GLU A 21 -25.04 5.11 7.15
C GLU A 21 -25.59 3.97 8.01
N PHE A 22 -26.92 3.89 8.15
CA PHE A 22 -27.59 2.99 9.09
C PHE A 22 -28.54 2.00 8.41
N GLY A 23 -28.59 2.01 7.08
CA GLY A 23 -29.47 1.18 6.29
C GLY A 23 -30.87 1.78 6.07
N PRO A 24 -31.59 1.27 5.06
CA PRO A 24 -32.88 1.82 4.63
C PRO A 24 -33.98 1.70 5.70
N GLU A 25 -33.92 0.68 6.56
CA GLU A 25 -34.90 0.45 7.61
C GLU A 25 -34.88 1.57 8.67
N LEU A 26 -33.69 1.95 9.15
CA LEU A 26 -33.54 3.04 10.11
C LEU A 26 -33.81 4.40 9.46
N ALA A 27 -33.43 4.58 8.19
CA ALA A 27 -33.77 5.79 7.44
C ALA A 27 -35.28 5.99 7.31
N TYR A 28 -36.01 4.93 6.96
CA TYR A 28 -37.46 4.96 6.91
C TYR A 28 -38.06 5.28 8.29
N ALA A 29 -37.59 4.60 9.34
CA ALA A 29 -38.06 4.81 10.70
C ALA A 29 -37.88 6.28 11.15
N LEU A 30 -36.74 6.89 10.82
CA LEU A 30 -36.39 8.26 11.21
C LEU A 30 -37.05 9.35 10.38
N THR A 31 -37.46 9.06 9.14
CA THR A 31 -37.97 10.08 8.21
C THR A 31 -39.47 9.98 7.95
N ARG A 32 -40.08 8.79 8.08
CA ARG A 32 -41.46 8.53 7.67
C ARG A 32 -42.41 8.16 8.82
N THR A 33 -41.91 7.92 10.03
CA THR A 33 -42.73 7.50 11.18
C THR A 33 -43.14 8.69 12.04
N ASN A 34 -44.43 8.78 12.40
CA ASN A 34 -44.95 9.83 13.29
C ASN A 34 -44.66 9.57 14.78
N CYS A 35 -44.14 8.39 15.13
CA CYS A 35 -43.90 7.96 16.50
C CYS A 35 -42.51 7.30 16.59
N PHE A 36 -41.62 7.80 17.46
CA PHE A 36 -40.32 7.17 17.70
C PHE A 36 -40.40 6.24 18.91
N HIS A 37 -40.43 4.93 18.65
CA HIS A 37 -40.52 3.91 19.68
C HIS A 37 -39.16 3.59 20.31
N GLU A 38 -39.16 3.13 21.56
CA GLU A 38 -37.93 2.78 22.32
C GLU A 38 -37.10 1.69 21.61
N GLU A 39 -37.73 0.83 20.81
CA GLU A 39 -37.04 -0.17 20.00
C GLU A 39 -36.21 0.47 18.89
N TYR A 40 -36.75 1.45 18.16
CA TYR A 40 -36.01 2.20 17.15
C TYR A 40 -34.85 3.00 17.76
N LYS A 41 -35.05 3.54 18.97
CA LYS A 41 -33.97 4.20 19.70
C LYS A 41 -32.82 3.24 20.01
N ARG A 42 -33.12 2.04 20.51
CA ARG A 42 -32.09 1.01 20.79
C ARG A 42 -31.37 0.56 19.53
N SER A 43 -32.11 0.30 18.45
CA SER A 43 -31.52 -0.06 17.15
C SER A 43 -30.63 1.05 16.60
N LEU A 44 -31.06 2.31 16.69
CA LEU A 44 -30.26 3.46 16.27
C LEU A 44 -28.98 3.59 17.10
N LEU A 45 -29.07 3.48 18.42
CA LEU A 45 -27.88 3.57 19.29
C LEU A 45 -26.88 2.46 18.96
N SER A 46 -27.35 1.23 18.75
CA SER A 46 -26.49 0.13 18.33
C SER A 46 -25.84 0.40 16.96
N ALA A 47 -26.60 0.91 15.99
CA ALA A 47 -26.07 1.23 14.65
C ALA A 47 -25.04 2.37 14.71
N VAL A 48 -25.26 3.38 15.56
CA VAL A 48 -24.30 4.46 15.81
C VAL A 48 -23.02 3.92 16.45
N GLU A 49 -23.13 3.05 17.46
CA GLU A 49 -21.95 2.42 18.08
C GLU A 49 -21.14 1.61 17.07
N THR A 50 -21.81 0.82 16.21
CA THR A 50 -21.16 0.09 15.11
C THR A 50 -20.47 1.05 14.13
N ALA A 51 -21.18 2.09 13.67
CA ALA A 51 -20.64 3.08 12.75
C ALA A 51 -19.42 3.85 13.30
N VAL A 52 -19.38 4.08 14.62
CA VAL A 52 -18.22 4.66 15.30
C VAL A 52 -17.05 3.67 15.28
N GLN A 53 -17.28 2.41 15.66
CA GLN A 53 -16.24 1.37 15.66
C GLN A 53 -15.66 1.13 14.26
N GLU A 54 -16.49 1.11 13.24
CA GLU A 54 -16.06 0.96 11.84
C GLU A 54 -15.17 2.13 11.38
N ARG A 55 -15.51 3.37 11.76
CA ARG A 55 -14.68 4.54 11.47
C ARG A 55 -13.36 4.53 12.23
N GLU A 56 -13.36 4.15 13.50
CA GLU A 56 -12.13 4.00 14.26
C GLU A 56 -11.23 2.94 13.62
N ALA A 57 -11.78 1.78 13.26
CA ALA A 57 -11.04 0.74 12.54
C ALA A 57 -10.49 1.22 11.18
N PHE A 58 -11.24 2.06 10.47
CA PHE A 58 -10.79 2.70 9.22
C PHE A 58 -9.64 3.68 9.45
N LEU A 59 -9.72 4.53 10.47
CA LEU A 59 -8.63 5.44 10.83
C LEU A 59 -7.36 4.67 11.21
N ASP A 60 -7.49 3.62 12.01
CA ASP A 60 -6.37 2.73 12.39
C ASP A 60 -5.76 2.05 11.15
N ALA A 61 -6.59 1.65 10.18
CA ALA A 61 -6.12 1.08 8.92
C ALA A 61 -5.34 2.11 8.09
N LEU A 62 -5.81 3.36 8.00
CA LEU A 62 -5.12 4.46 7.32
C LEU A 62 -3.78 4.80 7.98
N GLU A 63 -3.73 4.87 9.32
CA GLU A 63 -2.48 5.12 10.04
C GLU A 63 -1.48 3.98 9.81
N SER A 64 -1.95 2.74 9.91
CA SER A 64 -1.14 1.55 9.60
C SER A 64 -0.65 1.54 8.14
N GLU A 65 -1.46 2.04 7.20
CA GLU A 65 -1.09 2.17 5.80
C GLU A 65 0.02 3.20 5.60
N ILE A 66 -0.09 4.38 6.20
CA ILE A 66 0.95 5.42 6.18
C ILE A 66 2.26 4.86 6.72
N GLU A 67 2.25 4.25 7.91
CA GLU A 67 3.45 3.66 8.50
C GLU A 67 4.06 2.54 7.63
N SER A 68 3.21 1.75 6.96
CA SER A 68 3.65 0.69 6.06
C SER A 68 4.40 1.26 4.86
N VAL A 69 3.88 2.33 4.26
CA VAL A 69 4.49 3.01 3.11
C VAL A 69 5.82 3.64 3.50
N GLU A 70 5.86 4.38 4.60
CA GLU A 70 7.09 5.00 5.11
C GLU A 70 8.17 3.97 5.43
N ARG A 71 7.76 2.85 6.04
CA ARG A 71 8.68 1.74 6.32
C ARG A 71 9.18 1.09 5.03
N ALA A 72 8.33 0.88 4.03
CA ALA A 72 8.77 0.33 2.76
C ALA A 72 9.77 1.26 2.07
N ARG A 73 9.50 2.58 2.05
CA ARG A 73 10.42 3.59 1.54
C ARG A 73 11.78 3.53 2.24
N SER A 74 11.78 3.62 3.58
CA SER A 74 13.04 3.60 4.36
C SER A 74 13.87 2.33 4.18
N ARG A 75 13.24 1.23 3.75
CA ARG A 75 13.92 -0.04 3.44
C ARG A 75 14.37 -0.14 1.98
N LEU A 76 13.62 0.44 1.04
CA LEU A 76 13.96 0.44 -0.39
C LEU A 76 15.04 1.47 -0.73
N ASP A 77 15.11 2.61 -0.04
CA ASP A 77 16.08 3.66 -0.32
C ASP A 77 17.55 3.19 -0.15
N PRO A 78 17.93 2.46 0.91
CA PRO A 78 19.25 1.85 1.02
C PRO A 78 19.55 0.84 -0.09
N ILE A 79 18.57 0.01 -0.48
CA ILE A 79 18.74 -0.98 -1.55
C ILE A 79 19.03 -0.28 -2.87
N ARG A 80 18.29 0.79 -3.20
CA ARG A 80 18.52 1.59 -4.41
C ARG A 80 19.91 2.23 -4.43
N THR A 81 20.37 2.69 -3.27
CA THR A 81 21.71 3.26 -3.09
C THR A 81 22.77 2.20 -3.36
N GLU A 82 22.61 1.00 -2.78
CA GLU A 82 23.57 -0.08 -2.97
C GLU A 82 23.59 -0.60 -4.42
N ILE A 83 22.43 -0.67 -5.08
CA ILE A 83 22.37 -1.01 -6.51
C ILE A 83 23.19 -0.02 -7.34
N ALA A 84 23.07 1.29 -7.08
CA ALA A 84 23.85 2.31 -7.78
C ALA A 84 25.35 2.14 -7.52
N ALA A 85 25.75 1.88 -6.27
CA ALA A 85 27.16 1.64 -5.92
C ALA A 85 27.75 0.41 -6.62
N ILE A 86 27.00 -0.70 -6.70
CA ILE A 86 27.45 -1.90 -7.43
C ILE A 86 27.52 -1.63 -8.94
N ASP A 87 26.56 -0.90 -9.50
CA ASP A 87 26.55 -0.56 -10.93
C ASP A 87 27.73 0.35 -11.32
N GLU A 88 28.13 1.26 -10.43
CA GLU A 88 29.35 2.07 -10.54
C GLU A 88 30.62 1.21 -10.46
N GLU A 89 30.69 0.27 -9.50
CA GLU A 89 31.83 -0.65 -9.35
C GLU A 89 32.02 -1.56 -10.57
N LEU A 90 30.94 -1.94 -11.24
CA LEU A 90 30.97 -2.70 -12.49
C LEU A 90 31.42 -1.87 -13.70
N GLY A 91 31.68 -0.57 -13.51
CA GLY A 91 32.05 0.40 -14.53
C GLY A 91 30.91 0.54 -15.54
N GLY A 92 29.99 1.49 -15.33
CA GLY A 92 28.75 1.70 -16.11
C GLY A 92 28.87 1.47 -17.63
N ASP A 93 27.74 1.28 -18.33
CA ASP A 93 27.63 0.87 -19.76
C ASP A 93 28.54 1.61 -20.78
N GLU A 94 29.12 2.75 -20.39
CA GLU A 94 30.00 3.64 -21.17
C GLU A 94 31.51 3.39 -21.00
N SER A 95 31.95 2.34 -20.29
CA SER A 95 33.38 2.09 -20.02
C SER A 95 34.09 1.40 -21.20
N ALA A 96 34.18 2.11 -22.32
CA ALA A 96 34.88 1.69 -23.54
C ALA A 96 36.39 2.01 -23.54
N ASP A 97 36.90 2.83 -22.60
CA ASP A 97 38.30 3.26 -22.61
C ASP A 97 38.92 3.28 -21.19
N GLY A 98 39.66 2.22 -20.84
CA GLY A 98 40.86 2.34 -20.01
C GLY A 98 40.80 2.11 -18.49
N PHE A 99 39.66 1.73 -17.90
CA PHE A 99 39.64 1.28 -16.49
C PHE A 99 39.97 -0.21 -16.36
N ASP A 100 40.72 -0.59 -15.31
CA ASP A 100 41.01 -1.99 -14.97
C ASP A 100 39.68 -2.74 -14.81
N ALA A 101 39.52 -3.82 -15.58
CA ALA A 101 38.34 -4.68 -15.47
C ALA A 101 38.21 -5.19 -14.02
N PRO A 102 36.99 -5.24 -13.47
CA PRO A 102 36.78 -5.69 -12.10
C PRO A 102 37.32 -7.12 -11.93
N THR A 103 38.10 -7.32 -10.85
CA THR A 103 38.67 -8.63 -10.55
C THR A 103 37.57 -9.65 -10.26
N PHE A 104 37.85 -10.93 -10.48
CA PHE A 104 36.90 -12.00 -10.16
C PHE A 104 36.40 -11.93 -8.70
N GLY A 105 37.28 -11.61 -7.75
CA GLY A 105 36.89 -11.46 -6.34
C GLY A 105 35.96 -10.27 -6.08
N ALA A 106 36.14 -9.15 -6.79
CA ALA A 106 35.22 -8.01 -6.71
C ALA A 106 33.85 -8.35 -7.30
N LEU A 107 33.82 -9.08 -8.43
CA LEU A 107 32.59 -9.56 -9.05
C LEU A 107 31.82 -10.55 -8.15
N ASP A 108 32.53 -11.48 -7.50
CA ASP A 108 31.94 -12.41 -6.54
C ASP A 108 31.34 -11.68 -5.32
N ALA A 109 32.06 -10.68 -4.79
CA ALA A 109 31.54 -9.82 -3.73
C ALA A 109 30.29 -9.03 -4.15
N CYS A 110 30.26 -8.50 -5.38
CA CYS A 110 29.07 -7.85 -5.95
C CYS A 110 27.89 -8.82 -6.09
N ARG A 111 28.15 -10.07 -6.51
CA ARG A 111 27.14 -11.12 -6.60
C ARG A 111 26.50 -11.39 -5.24
N THR A 112 27.31 -11.65 -4.22
CA THR A 112 26.83 -11.92 -2.85
C THR A 112 26.00 -10.76 -2.30
N ARG A 113 26.43 -9.51 -2.52
CA ARG A 113 25.66 -8.33 -2.11
C ARG A 113 24.31 -8.27 -2.84
N THR A 114 24.29 -8.50 -4.14
CA THR A 114 23.04 -8.47 -4.94
C THR A 114 22.06 -9.56 -4.48
N GLU A 115 22.56 -10.75 -4.13
CA GLU A 115 21.75 -11.84 -3.56
C GLU A 115 21.12 -11.42 -2.21
N ALA A 116 21.90 -10.81 -1.31
CA ALA A 116 21.36 -10.28 -0.04
C ALA A 116 20.28 -9.22 -0.27
N LEU A 117 20.51 -8.28 -1.21
CA LEU A 117 19.52 -7.24 -1.53
C LEU A 117 18.21 -7.80 -2.09
N ARG A 118 18.25 -8.92 -2.82
CA ARG A 118 17.03 -9.61 -3.27
C ARG A 118 16.25 -10.19 -2.09
N GLU A 119 16.93 -10.84 -1.15
CA GLU A 119 16.28 -11.34 0.06
C GLU A 119 15.64 -10.20 0.87
N ASP A 120 16.28 -9.02 0.92
CA ASP A 120 15.71 -7.81 1.51
C ASP A 120 14.42 -7.38 0.79
N CYS A 121 14.40 -7.38 -0.55
CA CYS A 121 13.20 -7.08 -1.33
C CYS A 121 12.05 -8.05 -1.05
N ASP A 122 12.34 -9.35 -0.98
CA ASP A 122 11.34 -10.39 -0.67
C ASP A 122 10.74 -10.17 0.73
N ARG A 123 11.57 -9.80 1.71
CA ARG A 123 11.09 -9.47 3.06
C ARG A 123 10.19 -8.25 3.08
N ILE A 124 10.49 -7.23 2.27
CA ILE A 124 9.65 -6.03 2.14
C ILE A 124 8.31 -6.41 1.50
N ALA A 125 8.32 -7.17 0.40
CA ALA A 125 7.10 -7.64 -0.27
C ALA A 125 6.22 -8.49 0.66
N ALA A 126 6.80 -9.49 1.32
CA ALA A 126 6.07 -10.37 2.24
C ALA A 126 5.48 -9.60 3.43
N ARG A 127 6.22 -8.61 3.95
CA ARG A 127 5.67 -7.73 5.00
C ARG A 127 4.52 -6.89 4.47
N ARG A 128 4.65 -6.31 3.29
CA ARG A 128 3.60 -5.51 2.67
C ARG A 128 2.33 -6.32 2.46
N GLN A 129 2.45 -7.54 1.94
CA GLN A 129 1.31 -8.45 1.76
C GLN A 129 0.61 -8.79 3.09
N ARG A 130 1.37 -8.95 4.19
CA ARG A 130 0.77 -9.16 5.52
C ARG A 130 -0.02 -7.95 6.02
N VAL A 131 0.43 -6.72 5.71
CA VAL A 131 -0.29 -5.49 6.06
C VAL A 131 -1.60 -5.42 5.29
N LEU A 132 -1.57 -5.68 3.98
CA LEU A 132 -2.78 -5.72 3.14
C LEU A 132 -3.81 -6.72 3.66
N ALA A 133 -3.38 -7.96 3.92
CA ALA A 133 -4.25 -8.98 4.49
C ALA A 133 -4.76 -8.65 5.90
N ASP A 134 -4.08 -7.76 6.63
CA ASP A 134 -4.54 -7.28 7.93
C ASP A 134 -5.62 -6.20 7.80
N HIS A 135 -5.47 -5.30 6.83
CA HIS A 135 -6.49 -4.32 6.48
C HIS A 135 -7.80 -4.98 6.04
N ASP A 136 -7.74 -5.97 5.14
CA ASP A 136 -8.92 -6.70 4.66
C ASP A 136 -9.71 -7.31 5.83
N ARG A 137 -8.99 -7.95 6.76
CA ARG A 137 -9.60 -8.56 7.96
C ARG A 137 -10.14 -7.52 8.94
N ARG A 138 -9.40 -6.42 9.17
CA ARG A 138 -9.78 -5.38 10.14
C ARG A 138 -11.04 -4.64 9.69
N LEU A 139 -11.13 -4.35 8.40
CA LEU A 139 -12.22 -3.55 7.83
C LEU A 139 -13.41 -4.39 7.38
N ALA A 140 -13.29 -5.72 7.39
CA ALA A 140 -14.34 -6.64 6.94
C ALA A 140 -14.93 -6.23 5.57
N LEU A 141 -14.05 -5.77 4.67
CA LEU A 141 -14.45 -5.30 3.35
C LEU A 141 -15.10 -6.43 2.55
N SER A 142 -16.10 -6.10 1.73
CA SER A 142 -16.60 -7.01 0.71
C SER A 142 -15.51 -7.28 -0.32
N ASP A 143 -15.56 -8.42 -1.02
CA ASP A 143 -14.55 -8.81 -2.01
C ASP A 143 -14.31 -7.76 -3.12
N ASP A 144 -15.27 -6.86 -3.37
CA ASP A 144 -15.17 -5.77 -4.36
C ASP A 144 -14.50 -4.50 -3.82
N LEU A 145 -14.24 -4.40 -2.52
CA LEU A 145 -13.65 -3.22 -1.86
C LEU A 145 -12.24 -3.54 -1.37
N ASP A 146 -11.31 -2.64 -1.68
CA ASP A 146 -9.90 -2.76 -1.31
C ASP A 146 -9.37 -1.40 -0.85
N LEU A 147 -8.71 -1.37 0.31
CA LEU A 147 -8.23 -0.12 0.90
C LEU A 147 -7.20 0.59 0.00
N PRO A 148 -6.15 -0.09 -0.52
CA PRO A 148 -5.28 0.44 -1.56
C PRO A 148 -6.00 1.02 -2.77
N ALA A 149 -7.05 0.36 -3.28
CA ALA A 149 -7.81 0.88 -4.42
C ALA A 149 -8.47 2.23 -4.11
N TYR A 150 -8.98 2.40 -2.89
CA TYR A 150 -9.50 3.69 -2.41
C TYR A 150 -8.39 4.73 -2.20
N CYS A 151 -7.32 4.38 -1.47
CA CYS A 151 -6.24 5.31 -1.12
C CYS A 151 -5.42 5.79 -2.33
N TYR A 152 -5.31 4.97 -3.36
CA TYR A 152 -4.43 5.19 -4.52
C TYR A 152 -5.18 5.29 -5.84
N GLN A 153 -6.48 5.61 -5.81
CA GLN A 153 -7.30 5.75 -7.03
C GLN A 153 -6.75 6.77 -8.04
N ASP A 154 -5.97 7.75 -7.57
CA ASP A 154 -5.33 8.77 -8.42
C ASP A 154 -3.97 8.34 -9.00
N LEU A 155 -3.50 7.12 -8.67
CA LEU A 155 -2.26 6.56 -9.20
C LEU A 155 -2.55 5.53 -10.29
N ASP A 156 -1.61 5.36 -11.23
CA ASP A 156 -1.69 4.33 -12.27
C ASP A 156 -1.59 2.89 -11.73
N VAL A 157 -1.26 2.71 -10.45
CA VAL A 157 -1.04 1.42 -9.79
C VAL A 157 -1.79 1.31 -8.47
N THR A 158 -2.54 0.23 -8.30
CA THR A 158 -3.30 -0.07 -7.07
C THR A 158 -2.40 -0.36 -5.87
N TYR A 159 -1.26 -1.03 -6.10
CA TYR A 159 -0.34 -1.46 -5.04
C TYR A 159 1.05 -0.82 -5.23
N PRO A 160 1.20 0.50 -4.96
CA PRO A 160 2.42 1.25 -5.30
C PRO A 160 3.67 0.71 -4.63
N VAL A 161 3.57 0.24 -3.37
CA VAL A 161 4.71 -0.36 -2.67
C VAL A 161 5.17 -1.66 -3.34
N LEU A 162 4.24 -2.55 -3.71
CA LEU A 162 4.60 -3.81 -4.37
C LEU A 162 5.16 -3.56 -5.77
N ALA A 163 4.59 -2.59 -6.51
CA ALA A 163 5.13 -2.14 -7.79
C ALA A 163 6.57 -1.60 -7.66
N ALA A 164 6.84 -0.80 -6.61
CA ALA A 164 8.18 -0.29 -6.35
C ALA A 164 9.18 -1.40 -5.97
N VAL A 165 8.75 -2.41 -5.20
CA VAL A 165 9.59 -3.58 -4.88
C VAL A 165 9.89 -4.37 -6.16
N ALA A 166 8.89 -4.62 -7.01
CA ALA A 166 9.07 -5.33 -8.28
C ALA A 166 10.07 -4.61 -9.19
N ALA A 167 9.96 -3.29 -9.34
CA ALA A 167 10.90 -2.50 -10.15
C ALA A 167 12.34 -2.55 -9.62
N VAL A 168 12.52 -2.59 -8.30
CA VAL A 168 13.85 -2.77 -7.69
C VAL A 168 14.37 -4.19 -7.91
N GLY A 169 13.51 -5.20 -7.79
CA GLY A 169 13.83 -6.60 -8.10
C GLY A 169 14.30 -6.80 -9.54
N ASP A 170 13.59 -6.21 -10.51
CA ASP A 170 13.99 -6.25 -11.93
C ASP A 170 15.38 -5.65 -12.16
N ARG A 171 15.71 -4.57 -11.45
CA ARG A 171 17.03 -3.93 -11.53
C ARG A 171 18.13 -4.82 -10.92
N LEU A 172 17.86 -5.47 -9.79
CA LEU A 172 18.78 -6.46 -9.20
C LEU A 172 18.98 -7.66 -10.15
N ASP A 173 17.94 -8.10 -10.83
CA ASP A 173 18.02 -9.17 -11.82
C ASP A 173 18.89 -8.81 -13.02
N ALA A 174 18.74 -7.60 -13.54
CA ALA A 174 19.61 -7.09 -14.59
C ALA A 174 21.08 -7.02 -14.12
N LEU A 175 21.31 -6.55 -12.89
CA LEU A 175 22.63 -6.43 -12.29
C LEU A 175 23.31 -7.80 -12.11
N CYS A 176 22.60 -8.80 -11.57
CA CYS A 176 23.12 -10.16 -11.46
C CYS A 176 23.53 -10.74 -12.82
N ARG A 177 22.67 -10.59 -13.84
CA ARG A 177 23.00 -11.07 -15.20
C ARG A 177 24.23 -10.35 -15.77
N ARG A 178 24.45 -9.09 -15.41
CA ARG A 178 25.66 -8.34 -15.80
C ARG A 178 26.90 -8.89 -15.10
N ILE A 179 26.84 -9.08 -13.78
CA ILE A 179 27.94 -9.65 -12.99
C ILE A 179 28.33 -11.02 -13.53
N GLU A 180 27.37 -11.91 -13.77
CA GLU A 180 27.62 -13.26 -14.29
C GLU A 180 28.29 -13.25 -15.67
N ARG A 181 27.94 -12.28 -16.54
CA ARG A 181 28.60 -12.09 -17.84
C ARG A 181 30.06 -11.66 -17.68
N GLU A 182 30.35 -10.70 -16.80
CA GLU A 182 31.73 -10.26 -16.57
C GLU A 182 32.59 -11.35 -15.92
N MET A 183 32.03 -12.12 -14.99
CA MET A 183 32.72 -13.27 -14.39
C MET A 183 33.10 -14.31 -15.44
N GLY A 184 32.24 -14.53 -16.44
CA GLY A 184 32.52 -15.42 -17.57
C GLY A 184 33.64 -14.93 -18.49
N ARG A 185 33.90 -13.61 -18.55
CA ARG A 185 35.00 -13.02 -19.32
C ARG A 185 36.32 -12.95 -18.56
N ALA A 186 36.26 -12.90 -17.24
CA ALA A 186 37.42 -12.86 -16.34
C ALA A 186 38.06 -14.25 -16.08
N ARG A 187 37.53 -15.31 -16.68
CA ARG A 187 37.98 -16.71 -16.54
C ARG A 187 38.80 -17.17 -17.73
#